data_AF-A0A6I1NVI4-F1
#
_entry.id   AF-A0A6I1NVI4-F1
#
_cell.length_a   1.000
_cell.length_b   1.000
_cell.length_c   1.000
_cell.angle_alpha   90.00
_cell.angle_beta   90.00
_cell.angle_gamma   90.00
#
_symmetry.space_group_name_H-M   'P 1'
#
loop_
_entity.id
_entity.type
_entity.pdbx_description
1 polymer ?
#
loop_
_entity_poly.entity_id
_entity_poly.type
_entity_poly.pdbx_seq_one_letter_code
_entity_poly.pdbx_strand_id
1 'polypeptide(L)'
;ILVAGPNFGCGSSREHAVWGLRQYGIQAVIAPNFGEIFYSNAMNNGLMLAALDEADVEAILADVSRPENSQLAIDVASMSVRSKSLTASFSLSERHRRMFLEGLDMIGATLAMQDQIHAFAAGHWRQRPWLKDIASMTKNRLA
;
A
#
# COMPACT_ATOMS: atom_id res chain seq x y z
N ILE A 1 1.62 -14.80 -5.19
CA ILE A 1 0.54 -14.35 -4.28
C ILE A 1 0.56 -15.28 -3.07
N LEU A 2 0.45 -14.74 -1.86
CA LEU A 2 0.36 -15.54 -0.62
C LEU A 2 -1.08 -15.51 -0.11
N VAL A 3 -1.64 -16.68 0.24
CA VAL A 3 -2.92 -16.79 0.95
C VAL A 3 -2.60 -17.14 2.40
N ALA A 4 -3.12 -16.36 3.35
CA ALA A 4 -2.81 -16.50 4.76
C ALA A 4 -4.07 -16.48 5.63
N GLY A 5 -3.92 -16.97 6.87
CA GLY A 5 -4.97 -16.95 7.88
C GLY A 5 -5.19 -15.57 8.51
N PRO A 6 -6.11 -15.47 9.48
CA PRO A 6 -6.41 -14.23 10.18
C PRO A 6 -5.22 -13.70 10.97
N ASN A 7 -5.23 -12.40 11.26
CA ASN A 7 -4.19 -11.67 11.99
C ASN A 7 -2.81 -11.74 11.33
N PHE A 8 -2.75 -11.75 10.00
CA PHE A 8 -1.47 -11.82 9.30
C PHE A 8 -0.62 -10.57 9.56
N GLY A 9 0.64 -10.79 9.95
CA GLY A 9 1.56 -9.70 10.29
C GLY A 9 1.22 -8.98 11.61
N CYS A 10 0.54 -9.65 12.54
CA CYS A 10 0.28 -9.09 13.87
C CYS A 10 1.56 -8.92 14.71
N GLY A 11 1.47 -8.12 15.77
CA GLY A 11 2.56 -7.82 16.70
C GLY A 11 3.35 -6.56 16.32
N SER A 12 4.58 -6.45 16.85
CA SER A 12 5.52 -5.36 16.54
C SER A 12 6.14 -5.57 15.16
N SER A 13 5.31 -5.51 14.14
CA SER A 13 5.73 -5.68 12.76
C SER A 13 6.87 -4.72 12.41
N ARG A 14 7.94 -5.25 11.82
CA ARG A 14 9.08 -4.48 11.31
C ARG A 14 8.96 -4.38 9.80
N GLU A 15 9.40 -3.26 9.22
CA GLU A 15 9.45 -3.09 7.75
C GLU A 15 10.20 -4.23 7.05
N HIS A 16 11.23 -4.79 7.70
CA HIS A 16 11.98 -5.95 7.24
C HIS A 16 11.10 -7.19 6.94
N ALA A 17 9.97 -7.37 7.63
CA ALA A 17 9.06 -8.48 7.33
C ALA A 17 8.45 -8.33 5.93
N VAL A 18 8.06 -7.11 5.56
CA VAL A 18 7.54 -6.79 4.23
C VAL A 18 8.64 -6.94 3.18
N TRP A 19 9.86 -6.46 3.47
CA TRP A 19 10.99 -6.60 2.56
C TRP A 19 11.33 -8.06 2.28
N GLY A 20 11.32 -8.92 3.30
CA GLY A 20 11.55 -10.35 3.13
C GLY A 20 10.55 -10.99 2.18
N LEU A 21 9.25 -10.69 2.32
CA LEU A 21 8.20 -11.18 1.42
C LEU A 21 8.43 -10.68 -0.02
N ARG A 22 8.69 -9.38 -0.19
CA ARG A 22 8.92 -8.75 -1.50
C ARG A 22 10.17 -9.30 -2.19
N GLN A 23 11.27 -9.47 -1.46
CA GLN A 23 12.52 -10.03 -1.97
C GLN A 23 12.39 -11.51 -2.36
N TYR A 24 11.55 -12.26 -1.65
CA TYR A 24 11.18 -13.61 -2.07
C TYR A 24 10.37 -13.64 -3.38
N GLY A 25 9.78 -12.51 -3.79
CA GLY A 25 8.95 -12.38 -4.98
C GLY A 25 7.44 -12.38 -4.70
N ILE A 26 7.02 -12.27 -3.43
CA ILE A 26 5.60 -12.11 -3.10
C ILE A 26 5.18 -10.68 -3.42
N GLN A 27 4.23 -10.55 -4.34
CA GLN A 27 3.68 -9.25 -4.76
C GLN A 27 2.40 -8.87 -4.02
N ALA A 28 1.65 -9.86 -3.51
CA ALA A 28 0.39 -9.65 -2.82
C ALA A 28 0.12 -10.73 -1.75
N VAL A 29 -0.59 -10.35 -0.70
CA VAL A 29 -1.10 -11.23 0.35
C VAL A 29 -2.63 -11.10 0.44
N ILE A 30 -3.32 -12.24 0.51
CA ILE A 30 -4.77 -12.35 0.75
C ILE A 30 -4.96 -12.93 2.15
N ALA A 31 -5.75 -12.27 3.01
CA ALA A 31 -6.06 -12.75 4.35
C ALA A 31 -7.37 -12.12 4.85
N PRO A 32 -8.01 -12.65 5.91
CA PRO A 32 -9.21 -12.03 6.47
C PRO A 32 -8.96 -10.65 7.07
N ASN A 33 -7.82 -10.48 7.71
CA ASN A 33 -7.38 -9.21 8.30
C ASN A 33 -5.86 -9.18 8.49
N PHE A 34 -5.33 -7.99 8.68
CA PHE A 34 -3.90 -7.71 8.81
C PHE A 34 -3.62 -6.90 10.07
N GLY A 35 -2.46 -7.10 10.67
CA GLY A 35 -1.98 -6.21 11.73
C GLY A 35 -1.79 -4.78 11.19
N GLU A 36 -2.26 -3.78 11.93
CA GLU A 36 -2.27 -2.37 11.48
C GLU A 36 -0.89 -1.86 11.04
N ILE A 37 0.15 -2.13 11.83
CA ILE A 37 1.53 -1.73 11.53
C ILE A 37 2.03 -2.44 10.26
N PHE A 38 1.75 -3.75 10.13
CA PHE A 38 2.12 -4.50 8.94
C PHE A 38 1.40 -3.97 7.70
N TYR A 39 0.11 -3.62 7.82
CA TYR A 39 -0.67 -3.05 6.73
C TYR A 39 -0.05 -1.76 6.20
N SER A 40 0.29 -0.83 7.10
CA SER A 40 0.94 0.42 6.73
C SER A 40 2.28 0.18 6.03
N ASN A 41 3.14 -0.68 6.62
CA ASN A 41 4.44 -1.01 6.04
C ASN A 41 4.30 -1.69 4.66
N ALA A 42 3.36 -2.62 4.51
CA ALA A 42 3.12 -3.35 3.28
C ALA A 42 2.71 -2.42 2.14
N MET A 43 1.69 -1.59 2.38
CA MET A 43 1.19 -0.64 1.38
C MET A 43 2.26 0.37 0.97
N ASN A 44 3.04 0.90 1.92
CA ASN A 44 4.10 1.87 1.64
C ASN A 44 5.28 1.27 0.86
N ASN A 45 5.50 -0.05 0.97
CA ASN A 45 6.60 -0.77 0.29
C ASN A 45 6.12 -1.60 -0.91
N GLY A 46 4.90 -1.34 -1.42
CA GLY A 46 4.38 -1.97 -2.63
C GLY A 46 4.05 -3.46 -2.48
N LEU A 47 3.80 -3.94 -1.26
CA LEU A 47 3.20 -5.26 -1.02
C LEU A 47 1.68 -5.09 -0.91
N MET A 48 0.95 -5.60 -1.91
CA MET A 48 -0.51 -5.46 -1.95
C MET A 48 -1.17 -6.36 -0.90
N LEU A 49 -2.11 -5.81 -0.15
CA LEU A 49 -2.91 -6.59 0.81
C LEU A 49 -4.39 -6.55 0.37
N ALA A 50 -4.96 -7.73 0.15
CA ALA A 50 -6.37 -7.90 -0.16
C ALA A 50 -7.06 -8.55 1.05
N ALA A 51 -7.85 -7.75 1.78
CA ALA A 51 -8.71 -8.25 2.85
C ALA A 51 -10.02 -8.77 2.25
N LEU A 52 -10.37 -10.01 2.57
CA LEU A 52 -11.60 -10.69 2.14
C LEU A 52 -12.33 -11.26 3.36
N ASP A 53 -13.56 -11.71 3.20
CA ASP A 53 -14.26 -12.44 4.24
C ASP A 53 -13.58 -13.80 4.50
N GLU A 54 -13.65 -14.29 5.74
CA GLU A 54 -12.94 -15.52 6.15
C GLU A 54 -13.36 -16.73 5.31
N ALA A 55 -14.66 -16.86 5.00
CA ALA A 55 -15.18 -17.92 4.14
C ALA A 55 -14.61 -17.87 2.71
N ASP A 56 -14.41 -16.68 2.15
CA ASP A 56 -13.82 -16.50 0.82
C ASP A 56 -12.34 -16.89 0.84
N VAL A 57 -11.60 -16.52 1.90
CA VAL A 57 -10.19 -16.92 2.07
C VAL A 57 -10.06 -18.43 2.22
N GLU A 58 -10.94 -19.07 2.99
CA GLU A 58 -10.96 -20.54 3.13
C GLU A 58 -11.24 -21.25 1.80
N ALA A 59 -12.21 -20.76 1.02
CA ALA A 59 -12.51 -21.31 -0.30
C ALA A 59 -11.31 -21.16 -1.26
N ILE A 60 -10.68 -19.99 -1.26
CA ILE A 60 -9.45 -19.72 -2.03
C ILE A 60 -8.32 -20.66 -1.57
N LEU A 61 -8.13 -20.84 -0.27
CA LEU A 61 -7.09 -21.70 0.29
C LEU A 61 -7.32 -23.17 -0.12
N ALA A 62 -8.57 -23.63 -0.10
CA ALA A 62 -8.95 -24.97 -0.54
C ALA A 62 -8.67 -25.19 -2.04
N ASP A 63 -8.92 -24.17 -2.88
CA ASP A 63 -8.58 -24.20 -4.30
C ASP A 63 -7.06 -24.32 -4.49
N VAL A 64 -6.27 -23.44 -3.87
CA VAL A 64 -4.81 -23.40 -4.12
C VAL A 64 -4.01 -24.48 -3.43
N SER A 65 -4.59 -25.17 -2.45
CA SER A 65 -4.00 -26.37 -1.84
C SER A 65 -3.89 -27.53 -2.84
N ARG A 66 -4.59 -27.46 -3.98
CA ARG A 66 -4.49 -28.40 -5.08
C ARG A 66 -3.64 -27.78 -6.20
N PRO A 67 -2.49 -28.37 -6.57
CA PRO A 67 -1.60 -27.80 -7.58
C PRO A 67 -2.28 -27.46 -8.90
N GLU A 68 -3.24 -28.27 -9.35
CA GLU A 68 -4.01 -28.08 -10.58
C GLU A 68 -4.95 -26.86 -10.57
N ASN A 69 -5.27 -26.34 -9.38
CA ASN A 69 -6.16 -25.20 -9.16
C ASN A 69 -5.45 -23.99 -8.53
N SER A 70 -4.12 -24.01 -8.45
CA SER A 70 -3.30 -23.01 -7.76
C SER A 70 -3.21 -21.63 -8.42
N GLN A 71 -3.90 -21.42 -9.54
CA GLN A 71 -3.93 -20.12 -10.21
C GLN A 71 -4.83 -19.13 -9.47
N LEU A 72 -4.23 -17.98 -9.11
CA LEU A 72 -4.92 -16.84 -8.52
C LEU A 72 -4.62 -15.59 -9.33
N ALA A 73 -5.65 -14.76 -9.50
CA ALA A 73 -5.52 -13.44 -10.09
C ALA A 73 -6.10 -12.38 -9.15
N ILE A 74 -5.45 -11.23 -9.10
CA ILE A 74 -5.93 -10.04 -8.39
C ILE A 74 -6.00 -8.92 -9.41
N ASP A 75 -7.19 -8.33 -9.54
CA ASP A 75 -7.44 -7.16 -10.38
C ASP A 75 -7.70 -5.95 -9.48
N VAL A 76 -6.79 -4.98 -9.53
CA VAL A 76 -6.84 -3.74 -8.75
C VAL A 76 -7.84 -2.74 -9.36
N ALA A 77 -8.08 -2.80 -10.67
CA ALA A 77 -9.00 -1.89 -11.34
C ALA A 77 -10.44 -2.22 -10.97
N SER A 78 -10.81 -3.50 -11.00
CA SER A 78 -12.12 -4.02 -10.60
C SER A 78 -12.23 -4.40 -9.13
N MET A 79 -11.13 -4.34 -8.36
CA MET A 79 -11.10 -4.65 -6.93
C MET A 79 -11.54 -6.08 -6.63
N SER A 80 -11.11 -7.05 -7.45
CA SER A 80 -11.52 -8.45 -7.35
C SER A 80 -10.34 -9.43 -7.25
N VAL A 81 -10.52 -10.48 -6.46
CA VAL A 81 -9.66 -11.67 -6.41
C VAL A 81 -10.39 -12.83 -7.07
N ARG A 82 -9.74 -13.54 -7.99
CA ARG A 82 -10.31 -14.69 -8.69
C ARG A 82 -9.46 -15.94 -8.45
N SER A 83 -10.10 -17.00 -7.96
CA SER A 83 -9.57 -18.35 -7.87
C SER A 83 -10.26 -19.28 -8.89
N LYS A 84 -10.09 -20.59 -8.73
CA LYS A 84 -10.75 -21.59 -9.57
C LYS A 84 -12.27 -21.57 -9.40
N SER A 85 -12.74 -21.51 -8.16
CA SER A 85 -14.16 -21.68 -7.81
C SER A 85 -14.89 -20.38 -7.49
N LEU A 86 -14.16 -19.31 -7.17
CA LEU A 86 -14.71 -18.08 -6.59
C LEU A 86 -14.16 -16.81 -7.26
N THR A 87 -14.98 -15.76 -7.26
CA THR A 87 -14.54 -14.38 -7.44
C THR A 87 -15.05 -13.57 -6.25
N ALA A 88 -14.12 -13.02 -5.48
CA ALA A 88 -14.40 -12.22 -4.28
C ALA A 88 -13.97 -10.77 -4.51
N SER A 89 -14.58 -9.82 -3.79
CA SER A 89 -14.23 -8.40 -3.89
C SER A 89 -13.49 -7.95 -2.64
N PHE A 90 -12.51 -7.06 -2.79
CA PHE A 90 -11.81 -6.42 -1.68
C PHE A 90 -11.92 -4.90 -1.78
N SER A 91 -11.43 -4.18 -0.77
CA SER A 91 -11.41 -2.72 -0.77
C SER A 91 -10.00 -2.16 -0.54
N LEU A 92 -9.75 -0.98 -1.10
CA LEU A 92 -8.53 -0.20 -0.92
C LEU A 92 -8.92 1.27 -0.83
N SER A 93 -8.14 2.06 -0.10
CA SER A 93 -8.24 3.52 -0.21
C SER A 93 -7.92 3.95 -1.64
N GLU A 94 -8.52 5.05 -2.10
CA GLU A 94 -8.25 5.58 -3.44
C GLU A 94 -6.77 5.86 -3.67
N ARG A 95 -6.08 6.34 -2.63
CA ARG A 95 -4.62 6.53 -2.64
C ARG A 95 -3.87 5.22 -2.92
N HIS A 96 -4.16 4.15 -2.18
CA HIS A 96 -3.48 2.86 -2.37
C HIS A 96 -3.84 2.24 -3.73
N ARG A 97 -5.11 2.31 -4.14
CA ARG A 97 -5.56 1.84 -5.45
C ARG A 97 -4.76 2.52 -6.57
N ARG A 98 -4.67 3.85 -6.53
CA ARG A 98 -3.89 4.63 -7.50
C ARG A 98 -2.41 4.25 -7.48
N MET A 99 -1.80 4.08 -6.30
CA MET A 99 -0.40 3.65 -6.18
C MET A 99 -0.14 2.32 -6.90
N PHE A 100 -1.02 1.32 -6.74
CA PHE A 100 -0.86 0.04 -7.42
C PHE A 100 -1.17 0.10 -8.92
N LEU A 101 -2.15 0.90 -9.36
CA LEU A 101 -2.48 1.05 -10.78
C LEU A 101 -1.39 1.80 -11.55
N GLU A 102 -0.80 2.83 -10.96
CA GLU A 102 0.23 3.66 -11.57
C GLU A 102 1.66 3.16 -11.28
N GLY A 103 1.81 2.11 -10.46
CA GLY A 103 3.11 1.57 -10.05
C GLY A 103 3.93 2.54 -9.20
N LEU A 104 3.27 3.41 -8.43
CA LEU A 104 3.90 4.44 -7.61
C LEU A 104 4.22 3.92 -6.21
N ASP A 105 5.44 4.18 -5.75
CA ASP A 105 5.77 4.14 -4.33
C ASP A 105 5.38 5.47 -3.64
N MET A 106 5.65 5.59 -2.34
CA MET A 106 5.33 6.81 -1.58
C MET A 106 6.08 8.04 -2.09
N ILE A 107 7.29 7.88 -2.62
CA ILE A 107 8.10 8.97 -3.17
C ILE A 107 7.48 9.41 -4.51
N GLY A 108 7.19 8.47 -5.40
CA GLY A 108 6.54 8.68 -6.68
C GLY A 108 5.16 9.31 -6.54
N ALA A 109 4.37 8.87 -5.56
CA ALA A 109 3.08 9.47 -5.25
C ALA A 109 3.22 10.95 -4.83
N THR A 110 4.26 11.28 -4.08
CA THR A 110 4.56 12.66 -3.66
C THR A 110 5.07 13.50 -4.85
N LEU A 111 5.96 12.95 -5.67
CA LEU A 111 6.50 13.61 -6.86
C LEU A 111 5.41 13.86 -7.91
N ALA A 112 4.41 12.97 -8.03
CA ALA A 112 3.25 13.19 -8.88
C ALA A 112 2.41 14.43 -8.47
N MET A 113 2.62 14.96 -7.27
CA MET A 113 1.97 16.18 -6.76
C MET A 113 2.88 17.42 -6.81
N GLN A 114 4.07 17.33 -7.42
CA GLN A 114 5.10 18.37 -7.37
C GLN A 114 4.58 19.75 -7.82
N ASP A 115 3.84 19.82 -8.92
CA ASP A 115 3.28 21.09 -9.42
C ASP A 115 2.26 21.70 -8.45
N GLN A 116 1.43 20.87 -7.82
CA GLN A 116 0.45 21.31 -6.82
C GLN A 116 1.15 21.83 -5.56
N ILE A 117 2.22 21.14 -5.14
CA ILE A 117 3.06 21.56 -4.01
C ILE A 117 3.70 22.91 -4.31
N HIS A 118 4.26 23.10 -5.52
CA HIS A 118 4.85 24.38 -5.92
C HIS A 118 3.81 25.50 -5.98
N ALA A 119 2.64 25.24 -6.56
CA ALA A 119 1.55 26.22 -6.64
C ALA A 119 1.05 26.63 -5.25
N PHE A 120 0.86 25.65 -4.35
CA PHE A 120 0.49 25.92 -2.97
C PHE A 120 1.56 26.75 -2.26
N ALA A 121 2.83 26.36 -2.34
CA ALA A 121 3.93 27.07 -1.68
C ALA A 121 4.05 28.52 -2.17
N ALA A 122 3.96 28.75 -3.49
CA ALA A 122 4.00 30.08 -4.07
C ALA A 122 2.85 30.97 -3.58
N GLY A 123 1.63 30.42 -3.50
CA GLY A 123 0.46 31.13 -2.95
C GLY A 123 0.60 31.42 -1.46
N HIS A 124 1.03 30.42 -0.69
CA HIS A 124 1.21 30.53 0.76
C HIS A 124 2.20 31.63 1.13
N TRP A 125 3.38 31.66 0.48
CA TRP A 125 4.40 32.68 0.72
C TRP A 125 4.01 34.06 0.20
N ARG A 126 3.19 34.17 -0.86
CA ARG A 126 2.67 35.47 -1.31
C ARG A 126 1.75 36.10 -0.27
N GLN A 127 0.90 35.29 0.37
CA GLN A 127 -0.02 35.75 1.41
C GLN A 127 0.67 35.97 2.76
N ARG A 128 1.73 35.21 3.03
CA ARG A 128 2.45 35.21 4.32
C ARG A 128 3.95 35.28 4.07
N PRO A 129 4.46 36.42 3.55
CA PRO A 129 5.86 36.54 3.15
C PRO A 129 6.82 36.35 4.32
N TRP A 130 6.39 36.65 5.55
CA TRP A 130 7.18 36.43 6.76
C TRP A 130 7.38 34.95 7.13
N LEU A 131 6.77 33.99 6.43
CA LEU A 131 7.01 32.56 6.64
C LEU A 131 8.04 31.97 5.66
N LYS A 132 8.47 32.75 4.66
CA LYS A 132 9.42 32.27 3.66
C LYS A 132 10.86 32.40 4.19
N ASP A 133 11.67 31.38 3.98
CA ASP A 133 13.12 31.38 4.27
C ASP A 133 13.49 31.67 5.74
N ILE A 134 12.60 31.36 6.69
CA ILE A 134 12.77 31.64 8.14
C ILE A 134 14.09 31.12 8.70
N ALA A 135 14.47 29.90 8.35
CA ALA A 135 15.70 29.29 8.83
C ALA A 135 16.94 30.09 8.38
N SER A 136 16.99 30.46 7.09
CA SER A 136 18.06 31.28 6.51
C SER A 136 18.08 32.69 7.11
N MET A 137 16.92 33.33 7.24
CA MET A 137 16.78 34.65 7.86
C MET A 137 17.27 34.65 9.32
N THR A 138 16.89 33.63 10.09
CA THR A 138 17.32 33.48 11.49
C THR A 138 18.83 33.30 11.58
N LYS A 139 19.40 32.42 10.75
CA LYS A 139 20.85 32.18 10.74
C LYS A 139 21.64 33.45 10.42
N ASN A 140 21.20 34.24 9.44
CA ASN A 140 21.86 35.49 9.06
C ASN A 140 21.75 36.59 10.12
N ARG A 141 20.76 36.54 11.02
CA ARG A 141 20.62 37.50 12.12
C ARG A 141 21.48 37.17 13.34
N LEU A 142 21.90 35.91 13.46
CA LEU A 142 22.70 35.41 14.58
C LEU A 142 24.21 35.40 14.30
N ALA A 143 24.61 35.59 13.04
CA ALA A 143 26.00 35.74 12.61
C ALA A 143 26.41 37.22 12.61
#